data_AF-A0A3S1L4Z9-F1
#
_entry.id   AF-A0A3S1L4Z9-F1
#
_cell.length_a   1.000
_cell.length_b   1.000
_cell.length_c   1.000
_cell.angle_alpha   90.00
_cell.angle_beta   90.00
_cell.angle_gamma   90.00
#
_symmetry.space_group_name_H-M   'P 1'
#
loop_
_entity.id
_entity.type
_entity.pdbx_description
1 polymer ?
#
loop_
_entity_poly.entity_id
_entity_poly.type
_entity_poly.pdbx_seq_one_letter_code
_entity_poly.pdbx_strand_id
1 'polypeptide(L)' 'MKIASFNINNINSRLENLLGWLAVAKPDVACLQELKARDMQFPRSALAAAGYGAVWK' A
#
# COMPACT_ATOMS: atom_id res chain seq x y z
N MET A 1 -3.79 15.01 -10.25
CA MET A 1 -2.62 14.36 -9.64
C MET A 1 -2.70 14.50 -8.13
N LYS A 2 -2.85 13.39 -7.41
CA LYS A 2 -3.00 13.28 -5.95
C LYS A 2 -1.91 12.36 -5.43
N ILE A 3 -1.06 12.91 -4.55
CA ILE A 3 0.00 12.16 -3.89
C ILE A 3 -0.34 12.10 -2.41
N ALA A 4 -0.28 10.92 -1.82
CA ALA A 4 -0.57 10.70 -0.42
C ALA A 4 0.60 10.02 0.27
N SER A 5 0.81 10.33 1.54
CA SER A 5 1.80 9.69 2.40
C SER A 5 1.09 9.10 3.61
N PHE A 6 1.39 7.85 3.95
CA PHE A 6 0.76 7.16 5.06
C PHE A 6 1.75 6.23 5.78
N ASN A 7 1.95 6.47 7.07
CA ASN A 7 2.62 5.52 7.93
C ASN A 7 1.65 4.36 8.23
N ILE A 8 1.86 3.21 7.59
CA ILE A 8 0.93 2.07 7.64
C ILE A 8 1.10 1.24 8.91
N ASN A 9 2.26 1.34 9.57
CA ASN A 9 2.59 0.56 10.76
C ASN A 9 2.23 -0.93 10.62
N ASN A 10 2.99 -1.62 9.77
CA ASN A 10 2.80 -2.99 9.28
C ASN A 10 1.74 -3.11 8.16
N ILE A 11 2.21 -3.28 6.93
CA ILE A 11 1.34 -3.35 5.75
C ILE A 11 0.45 -4.59 5.74
N ASN A 12 0.94 -5.72 6.24
CA ASN A 12 0.22 -6.99 6.17
C ASN A 12 -0.94 -7.02 7.18
N SER A 13 -0.73 -6.52 8.39
CA SER A 13 -1.81 -6.43 9.39
C SER A 13 -2.85 -5.36 9.07
N ARG A 14 -2.54 -4.46 8.13
CA ARG A 14 -3.41 -3.34 7.71
C ARG A 14 -3.83 -3.41 6.25
N LEU A 15 -3.61 -4.55 5.58
CA LEU A 15 -3.82 -4.66 4.14
C LEU A 15 -5.26 -4.32 3.74
N GLU A 16 -6.27 -4.86 4.43
CA GLU A 16 -7.67 -4.57 4.14
C GLU A 16 -8.01 -3.09 4.30
N ASN A 17 -7.51 -2.46 5.36
CA ASN A 17 -7.70 -1.02 5.60
C ASN A 17 -7.04 -0.19 4.49
N LEU A 18 -5.83 -0.57 4.07
CA LEU A 18 -5.12 0.09 2.97
C LEU A 18 -5.90 -0.03 1.66
N LEU A 19 -6.39 -1.23 1.33
CA LEU A 19 -7.17 -1.47 0.11
C LEU A 19 -8.49 -0.67 0.11
N GLY A 20 -9.20 -0.64 1.24
CA GLY A 20 -10.39 0.17 1.42
C GLY A 20 -10.10 1.67 1.24
N TRP A 21 -9.01 2.16 1.84
CA TRP A 21 -8.59 3.55 1.66
C TRP A 21 -8.20 3.86 0.20
N LEU A 22 -7.46 2.98 -0.48
CA LEU A 22 -7.08 3.16 -1.89
C LEU A 22 -8.31 3.22 -2.80
N ALA A 23 -9.35 2.42 -2.53
CA ALA A 23 -10.58 2.40 -3.30
C ALA A 23 -11.38 3.72 -3.21
N VAL A 24 -11.34 4.38 -2.05
CA VAL A 24 -12.04 5.64 -1.81
C VAL A 24 -11.18 6.84 -2.22
N ALA A 25 -9.95 6.91 -1.73
CA ALA A 25 -9.07 8.05 -1.90
C ALA A 25 -8.51 8.16 -3.32
N LYS A 26 -8.30 7.02 -4.00
CA LYS A 26 -7.75 6.90 -5.36
C LYS A 26 -6.56 7.85 -5.63
N PRO A 27 -5.49 7.83 -4.80
CA PRO A 27 -4.30 8.62 -5.10
C PRO A 27 -3.62 8.12 -6.37
N ASP A 28 -2.95 9.00 -7.11
CA ASP A 28 -2.09 8.59 -8.23
C ASP A 28 -0.79 7.94 -7.70
N VAL A 29 -0.31 8.39 -6.53
CA VAL A 29 0.86 7.82 -5.84
C VAL A 29 0.60 7.76 -4.33
N ALA A 30 0.87 6.60 -3.71
CA ALA A 30 0.82 6.41 -2.27
C ALA A 30 2.21 6.01 -1.74
N CYS A 31 2.80 6.88 -0.91
CA CYS A 31 4.05 6.62 -0.22
C CYS A 31 3.74 5.99 1.15
N LEU A 32 4.16 4.75 1.37
CA LEU A 32 3.91 4.03 2.62
C LEU A 32 5.18 3.95 3.47
N GLN A 33 5.07 4.20 4.77
CA GLN A 33 6.17 4.05 5.75
C GLN A 33 5.85 2.99 6.80
N GLU A 34 6.89 2.46 7.46
CA GLU A 34 6.77 1.37 8.43
C GLU A 34 6.08 0.13 7.86
N LEU A 35 6.51 -0.34 6.68
CA LEU A 35 5.94 -1.54 6.06
C LEU A 35 6.02 -2.77 6.97
N LYS A 36 7.07 -2.88 7.81
CA LYS A 36 7.33 -3.99 8.75
C LYS A 36 7.11 -5.38 8.14
N ALA A 37 7.45 -5.51 6.86
CA ALA A 37 7.35 -6.73 6.09
C ALA A 37 8.71 -6.99 5.43
N ARG A 38 9.12 -8.25 5.38
CA ARG A 38 10.24 -8.68 4.53
C ARG A 38 9.80 -8.68 3.07
N ASP A 39 10.74 -8.62 2.14
CA ASP A 39 10.44 -8.57 0.69
C ASP A 39 9.50 -9.69 0.23
N MET A 40 9.75 -10.93 0.65
CA MET A 40 8.91 -12.08 0.30
C MET A 40 7.50 -12.01 0.89
N GLN A 41 7.28 -11.18 1.91
CA GLN A 41 6.00 -11.02 2.58
C GLN A 41 5.26 -9.76 2.14
N PHE A 42 5.81 -8.96 1.23
CA PHE A 42 5.15 -7.75 0.75
C PHE A 42 3.92 -8.13 -0.11
N PRO A 43 2.74 -7.53 0.10
CA PRO A 43 1.49 -7.94 -0.54
C PRO A 43 1.35 -7.38 -1.97
N ARG A 44 2.37 -7.58 -2.82
CA ARG A 44 2.43 -7.05 -4.19
C ARG A 44 1.22 -7.46 -5.02
N SER A 45 0.80 -8.72 -4.97
CA SER A 45 -0.32 -9.22 -5.77
C SER A 45 -1.64 -8.58 -5.38
N ALA A 46 -1.86 -8.30 -4.09
CA ALA A 46 -3.08 -7.65 -3.63
C ALA A 46 -3.15 -6.17 -4.07
N LEU A 47 -2.02 -5.46 -4.00
CA LEU A 47 -1.94 -4.09 -4.50
C LEU A 47 -2.11 -4.02 -6.03
N ALA A 48 -1.53 -4.97 -6.76
CA ALA A 48 -1.71 -5.09 -8.21
C ALA A 48 -3.17 -5.37 -8.58
N ALA A 49 -3.86 -6.24 -7.84
CA ALA A 49 -5.29 -6.49 -8.02
C ALA A 49 -6.16 -5.24 -7.77
N ALA A 50 -5.70 -4.33 -6.89
CA ALA A 50 -6.32 -3.03 -6.67
C ALA A 50 -5.91 -1.96 -7.71
N GLY A 51 -5.12 -2.32 -8.72
CA GLY A 51 -4.69 -1.44 -9.81
C GLY A 51 -3.40 -0.65 -9.52
N TYR A 52 -2.66 -0.98 -8.46
CA TYR A 52 -1.44 -0.28 -8.07
C TYR A 52 -0.19 -1.13 -8.30
N GLY A 53 0.77 -0.57 -9.04
CA GLY A 53 2.15 -1.05 -9.03
C GLY A 53 2.85 -0.68 -7.71
N ALA A 54 3.81 -1.48 -7.28
CA ALA A 54 4.56 -1.22 -6.05
C ALA A 54 6.07 -1.42 -6.27
N VAL A 55 6.84 -0.52 -5.65
CA VAL A 55 8.30 -0.57 -5.54
C VAL A 55 8.67 -0.33 -4.08
N TRP A 56 9.60 -1.12 -3.56
CA TRP A 56 10.09 -1.00 -2.18
C TRP A 56 11.52 -1.54 -2.10
N LYS A 57 12.21 -1.22 -1.00
CA LYS A 57 13.56 -1.68 -0.67
C LYS A 57 13.62 -1.98 0.83
#